data_AF-A0A0N1CRK6-F1
#
_entry.id   AF-A0A0N1CRK6-F1
#
_cell.length_a   1.000
_cell.length_b   1.000
_cell.length_c   1.000
_cell.angle_alpha   90.00
_cell.angle_beta   90.00
_cell.angle_gamma   90.00
#
_symmetry.space_group_name_H-M   'P 1'
#
loop_
_entity.id
_entity.type
_entity.pdbx_description
1 polymer ?
#
loop_
_entity_poly.entity_id
_entity_poly.type
_entity_poly.pdbx_seq_one_letter_code
_entity_poly.pdbx_strand_id
1 'polypeptide(L)'
;MIKLSVRPTVNKLIAKKITNYIEWLSKNYDFPLPVDINITGAKFVYNSITVEKVLGTFYAPFNKEERSRIKVSTGDFAHLMKLHGKEDAIFYILETISHEVQHYYQWVDDLDFDEEDAAYGATDLTKEYMDSLISD
;
A
#
# COMPACT_ATOMS: atom_id res chain seq x y z
N MET A 1 12.86 -5.07 5.32
CA MET A 1 12.13 -5.15 6.62
C MET A 1 11.04 -4.09 6.67
N ILE A 2 9.78 -4.51 6.73
CA ILE A 2 8.62 -3.61 6.76
C ILE A 2 8.36 -3.14 8.20
N LYS A 3 8.04 -1.85 8.36
CA LYS A 3 7.48 -1.30 9.60
C LYS A 3 6.10 -0.71 9.32
N LEU A 4 5.05 -1.35 9.81
CA LEU A 4 3.67 -0.88 9.68
C LEU A 4 3.31 0.07 10.83
N SER A 5 2.68 1.20 10.50
CA SER A 5 2.10 2.15 11.44
C SER A 5 0.67 2.49 11.01
N VAL A 6 -0.32 2.10 11.81
CA VAL A 6 -1.75 2.36 11.55
C VAL A 6 -2.26 3.42 12.51
N ARG A 7 -2.76 4.54 11.99
CA ARG A 7 -3.32 5.60 12.83
C ARG A 7 -4.63 5.14 13.52
N PRO A 8 -4.92 5.60 14.75
CA PRO A 8 -6.18 5.27 15.43
C PRO A 8 -7.45 5.71 14.71
N THR A 9 -7.33 6.66 13.77
CA THR A 9 -8.44 7.16 12.95
C THR A 9 -8.87 6.20 11.83
N VAL A 10 -8.07 5.17 11.55
CA VAL A 10 -8.38 4.17 10.51
C VAL A 10 -9.52 3.28 10.99
N ASN A 11 -10.46 2.96 10.09
CA ASN A 11 -11.55 2.04 10.40
C ASN A 11 -11.00 0.66 10.83
N LYS A 12 -11.51 0.10 11.93
CA LYS A 12 -10.97 -1.14 12.53
C LYS A 12 -10.99 -2.35 11.59
N LEU A 13 -12.00 -2.45 10.72
CA LEU A 13 -12.09 -3.54 9.76
C LEU A 13 -10.95 -3.47 8.76
N ILE A 14 -10.76 -2.32 8.11
CA ILE A 14 -9.69 -2.16 7.12
C ILE A 14 -8.31 -2.17 7.76
N ALA A 15 -8.15 -1.64 8.98
CA ALA A 15 -6.91 -1.75 9.75
C ALA A 15 -6.48 -3.22 9.94
N LYS A 16 -7.42 -4.09 10.32
CA LYS A 16 -7.15 -5.53 10.45
C LYS A 16 -6.76 -6.15 9.10
N LYS A 17 -7.49 -5.82 8.04
CA LYS A 17 -7.22 -6.37 6.69
C LYS A 17 -5.86 -5.94 6.14
N ILE A 18 -5.48 -4.68 6.34
CA ILE A 18 -4.14 -4.17 5.98
C ILE A 18 -3.07 -4.87 6.82
N THR A 19 -3.28 -5.03 8.13
CA THR A 19 -2.29 -5.70 9.00
C THR A 19 -2.01 -7.12 8.52
N ASN A 20 -3.06 -7.91 8.25
CA ASN A 20 -2.92 -9.25 7.70
C ASN A 20 -2.20 -9.25 6.34
N TYR A 21 -2.52 -8.29 5.48
CA TYR A 21 -1.88 -8.16 4.16
C TYR A 21 -0.38 -7.87 4.28
N ILE A 22 0.02 -6.94 5.15
CA ILE A 22 1.44 -6.63 5.36
C ILE A 22 2.20 -7.80 6.01
N GLU A 23 1.55 -8.54 6.91
CA GLU A 23 2.12 -9.78 7.46
C GLU A 23 2.32 -10.85 6.38
N TRP A 24 1.37 -10.99 5.46
CA TRP A 24 1.49 -11.89 4.31
C TRP A 24 2.61 -11.44 3.37
N LEU A 25 2.70 -10.16 3.02
CA LEU A 25 3.80 -9.61 2.21
C LEU A 25 5.16 -9.91 2.84
N SER A 26 5.29 -9.68 4.14
CA SER A 26 6.54 -9.90 4.88
C SER A 26 6.99 -11.37 4.93
N LYS A 27 6.07 -12.31 4.69
CA LYS A 27 6.35 -13.77 4.68
C LYS A 27 6.66 -14.29 3.29
N ASN A 28 6.06 -13.70 2.25
CA ASN A 28 6.11 -14.22 0.88
C ASN A 28 7.07 -13.46 -0.04
N TYR A 29 7.47 -12.24 0.32
CA TYR A 29 8.37 -11.42 -0.49
C TYR A 29 9.53 -10.85 0.32
N ASP A 30 10.65 -10.67 -0.36
CA ASP A 30 11.84 -10.06 0.20
C ASP A 30 11.77 -8.53 0.13
N PHE A 31 11.98 -7.88 1.28
CA PHE A 31 12.13 -6.43 1.37
C PHE A 31 13.58 -6.11 1.74
N PRO A 32 14.51 -6.06 0.77
CA PRO A 32 15.94 -5.95 1.02
C PRO A 32 16.32 -4.61 1.68
N LEU A 33 15.57 -3.55 1.40
CA LEU A 33 15.73 -2.23 2.03
C LEU A 33 14.60 -1.94 3.02
N PRO A 34 14.85 -1.15 4.07
CA PRO A 34 13.82 -0.87 5.08
C PRO A 34 12.77 0.11 4.55
N VAL A 35 11.50 -0.21 4.77
CA VAL A 35 10.35 0.61 4.38
C VAL A 35 9.39 0.81 5.54
N ASP A 36 8.90 2.04 5.71
CA ASP A 36 7.83 2.40 6.64
C ASP A 36 6.50 2.53 5.89
N ILE A 37 5.50 1.73 6.26
CA ILE A 37 4.14 1.81 5.68
C ILE A 37 3.23 2.49 6.69
N ASN A 38 2.71 3.67 6.34
CA ASN A 38 1.91 4.52 7.22
C ASN A 38 0.47 4.63 6.71
N ILE A 39 -0.48 4.14 7.50
CA ILE A 39 -1.90 4.12 7.14
C ILE A 39 -2.65 5.18 7.94
N THR A 40 -3.45 6.01 7.26
CA THR A 40 -4.25 7.08 7.88
C THR A 40 -5.72 7.02 7.50
N GLY A 41 -6.60 7.37 8.45
CA GLY A 41 -8.04 7.52 8.19
C GLY A 41 -8.43 8.85 7.53
N ALA A 42 -7.46 9.68 7.13
CA ALA A 42 -7.71 10.90 6.37
C ALA A 42 -8.27 10.57 4.97
N LYS A 43 -9.00 11.49 4.34
CA LYS A 43 -9.56 11.30 3.00
C LYS A 43 -8.49 11.21 1.90
N PHE A 44 -7.37 11.89 2.09
CA PHE A 44 -6.24 11.92 1.17
C PHE A 44 -4.94 12.02 1.96
N VAL A 45 -3.84 11.63 1.33
CA VAL A 45 -2.49 12.06 1.70
C VAL A 45 -2.00 13.11 0.70
N TYR A 46 -0.87 13.74 1.02
CA TYR A 46 -0.26 14.76 0.16
C TYR A 46 1.02 14.23 -0.44
N ASN A 47 1.14 14.32 -1.76
CA ASN A 47 2.41 14.15 -2.44
C ASN A 47 3.39 15.20 -1.89
N SER A 48 4.58 14.78 -1.46
CA SER A 48 5.53 15.69 -0.79
C SER A 48 6.22 16.66 -1.76
N ILE A 49 6.13 16.41 -3.07
CA ILE A 49 6.72 17.23 -4.14
C ILE A 49 5.65 18.12 -4.76
N THR A 50 4.54 17.54 -5.23
CA THR A 50 3.50 18.28 -5.98
C THR A 50 2.42 18.88 -5.08
N VAL A 51 2.33 18.46 -3.81
CA VAL A 51 1.29 18.88 -2.85
C VAL A 51 -0.13 18.46 -3.29
N GLU A 52 -0.22 17.55 -4.27
CA GLU A 52 -1.50 17.02 -4.74
C GLU A 52 -2.12 16.06 -3.74
N LYS A 53 -3.46 15.99 -3.79
CA LYS A 53 -4.25 15.04 -3.00
C LYS A 53 -4.28 13.71 -3.71
N VAL A 54 -3.73 12.69 -3.07
CA VAL A 54 -3.63 11.33 -3.61
C VAL A 54 -4.03 10.31 -2.55
N LEU A 55 -4.26 9.07 -2.97
CA LEU A 55 -4.66 7.97 -2.07
C LEU A 55 -3.46 7.22 -1.50
N GLY A 56 -2.38 7.13 -2.26
CA GLY A 56 -1.09 6.54 -1.89
C GLY A 56 0.06 7.46 -2.31
N THR A 57 1.20 7.34 -1.61
CA THR A 57 2.48 7.88 -2.06
C THR A 57 3.63 6.99 -1.60
N PHE A 58 4.61 6.82 -2.47
CA PHE A 58 5.93 6.31 -2.14
C PHE A 58 6.98 7.43 -2.12
N TYR A 59 7.81 7.42 -1.09
CA TYR A 59 8.99 8.29 -0.96
C TYR A 59 10.25 7.43 -0.99
N ALA A 60 11.00 7.62 -2.07
CA ALA A 60 12.33 7.06 -2.31
C ALA A 60 13.42 8.07 -1.86
N PRO A 61 14.19 7.77 -0.81
CA PRO A 61 15.37 8.57 -0.48
C PRO A 61 16.48 8.35 -1.52
N PHE A 62 17.32 9.37 -1.71
CA PHE A 62 18.51 9.24 -2.55
C PHE A 62 19.53 8.26 -1.95
N ASN A 63 19.71 8.30 -0.62
CA ASN A 63 20.52 7.31 0.09
C ASN A 63 19.68 6.08 0.45
N LYS A 64 20.07 4.91 -0.06
CA LYS A 64 19.39 3.61 0.16
C LYS A 64 19.51 3.10 1.60
N GLU A 65 20.44 3.65 2.40
CA GLU A 65 20.54 3.37 3.83
C GLU A 65 19.41 4.03 4.64
N GLU A 66 18.78 5.07 4.08
CA GLU A 66 17.62 5.72 4.70
C GLU A 66 16.34 4.91 4.46
N ARG A 67 15.40 5.02 5.41
CA ARG A 67 14.10 4.34 5.30
C ARG A 67 13.23 5.01 4.25
N SER A 68 12.81 4.23 3.25
CA SER A 68 11.75 4.64 2.33
C SER A 68 10.40 4.66 3.06
N ARG A 69 9.43 5.42 2.52
CA ARG A 69 8.15 5.66 3.20
C ARG A 69 7.00 5.51 2.23
N ILE A 70 6.07 4.61 2.54
CA ILE A 70 4.76 4.51 1.93
C ILE A 70 3.74 5.19 2.85
N LYS A 71 2.83 5.98 2.28
CA LYS A 71 1.69 6.58 2.99
C LYS A 71 0.42 6.29 2.23
N VAL A 72 -0.60 5.76 2.89
CA VAL A 72 -1.90 5.44 2.27
C VAL A 72 -3.05 5.98 3.11
N SER A 73 -3.98 6.66 2.45
CA SER A 73 -5.25 7.09 3.04
C SER A 73 -6.33 6.03 2.87
N THR A 74 -7.17 5.87 3.90
CA THR A 74 -8.33 4.96 3.89
C THR A 74 -9.63 5.69 4.21
N GLY A 75 -9.65 7.03 4.14
CA GLY A 75 -10.78 7.85 4.58
C GLY A 75 -12.02 7.73 3.70
N ASP A 76 -11.87 7.19 2.50
CA ASP A 76 -12.94 6.88 1.55
C ASP A 76 -13.51 5.45 1.73
N PHE A 77 -12.96 4.63 2.63
CA PHE A 77 -13.36 3.23 2.82
C PHE A 77 -14.88 3.06 2.98
N ALA A 78 -15.54 3.89 3.79
CA ALA A 78 -16.99 3.81 3.97
C ALA A 78 -17.78 4.15 2.69
N HIS A 79 -17.23 5.01 1.84
CA HIS A 79 -17.82 5.34 0.54
C HIS A 79 -17.63 4.18 -0.46
N LEU A 80 -16.42 3.62 -0.54
CA LEU A 80 -16.11 2.44 -1.36
C LEU A 80 -17.02 1.26 -0.97
N MET A 81 -17.18 1.00 0.32
CA MET A 81 -18.07 -0.05 0.82
C MET A 81 -19.52 0.12 0.33
N LYS A 82 -20.00 1.36 0.24
CA LYS A 82 -21.36 1.65 -0.21
C LYS A 82 -21.52 1.49 -1.73
N LEU A 83 -20.50 1.86 -2.50
CA LEU A 83 -20.55 1.86 -3.96
C LEU A 83 -20.28 0.48 -4.56
N HIS A 84 -19.27 -0.23 -4.05
CA HIS A 84 -18.73 -1.45 -4.64
C HIS A 84 -18.95 -2.69 -3.75
N GLY A 85 -19.36 -2.48 -2.50
CA GLY A 85 -19.45 -3.56 -1.52
C GLY A 85 -18.14 -3.75 -0.75
N LYS A 86 -18.18 -4.68 0.20
CA LYS A 86 -17.12 -4.82 1.21
C LYS A 86 -15.81 -5.38 0.63
N GLU A 87 -15.91 -6.38 -0.24
CA GLU A 87 -14.73 -7.08 -0.77
C GLU A 87 -13.95 -6.18 -1.72
N ASP A 88 -14.63 -5.56 -2.69
CA ASP A 88 -14.04 -4.59 -3.60
C ASP A 88 -13.44 -3.39 -2.85
N ALA A 89 -14.12 -2.88 -1.82
CA ALA A 89 -13.57 -1.78 -1.01
C ALA A 89 -12.30 -2.16 -0.26
N ILE A 90 -12.17 -3.42 0.16
CA ILE A 90 -10.92 -3.93 0.74
C ILE A 90 -9.87 -4.05 -0.36
N PHE A 91 -10.23 -4.65 -1.51
CA PHE A 91 -9.34 -4.83 -2.65
C PHE A 91 -8.70 -3.51 -3.09
N TYR A 92 -9.49 -2.47 -3.35
CA TYR A 92 -8.96 -1.18 -3.81
C TYR A 92 -7.95 -0.53 -2.84
N ILE A 93 -8.17 -0.68 -1.53
CA ILE A 93 -7.24 -0.14 -0.53
C ILE A 93 -5.96 -0.96 -0.47
N LEU A 94 -6.05 -2.29 -0.57
CA LEU A 94 -4.87 -3.14 -0.62
C LEU A 94 -4.09 -2.91 -1.92
N GLU A 95 -4.78 -2.76 -3.05
CA GLU A 95 -4.20 -2.43 -4.35
C GLU A 95 -3.47 -1.09 -4.33
N THR A 96 -4.01 -0.08 -3.64
CA THR A 96 -3.28 1.19 -3.43
C THR A 96 -1.97 0.95 -2.68
N ILE A 97 -1.94 0.07 -1.67
CA ILE A 97 -0.69 -0.28 -0.98
C ILE A 97 0.25 -1.04 -1.92
N SER A 98 -0.29 -1.97 -2.71
CA SER A 98 0.47 -2.77 -3.67
C SER A 98 1.14 -1.90 -4.73
N HIS A 99 0.46 -0.86 -5.23
CA HIS A 99 1.00 0.11 -6.19
C HIS A 99 2.26 0.79 -5.65
N GLU A 100 2.19 1.28 -4.42
CA GLU A 100 3.35 1.92 -3.77
C GLU A 100 4.46 0.90 -3.43
N VAL A 101 4.11 -0.38 -3.24
CA VAL A 101 5.09 -1.47 -3.10
C VAL A 101 5.78 -1.77 -4.44
N GLN A 102 5.10 -1.65 -5.58
CA GLN A 102 5.75 -1.78 -6.89
C GLN A 102 6.77 -0.65 -7.12
N HIS A 103 6.41 0.59 -6.78
CA HIS A 103 7.38 1.68 -6.81
C HIS A 103 8.55 1.46 -5.85
N TYR A 104 8.32 0.83 -4.69
CA TYR A 104 9.41 0.41 -3.82
C TYR A 104 10.37 -0.55 -4.53
N TYR A 105 9.88 -1.56 -5.25
CA TYR A 105 10.74 -2.48 -5.98
C TYR A 105 11.46 -1.82 -7.16
N GLN A 106 10.76 -1.00 -7.95
CA GLN A 106 11.39 -0.17 -8.99
C GLN A 106 12.53 0.66 -8.41
N TRP A 107 12.30 1.30 -7.25
CA TRP A 107 13.36 2.03 -6.57
C TRP A 107 14.48 1.11 -6.13
N VAL A 108 14.21 0.00 -5.44
CA VAL A 108 15.23 -0.95 -4.97
C VAL A 108 16.16 -1.37 -6.12
N ASP A 109 15.58 -1.66 -7.28
CA ASP A 109 16.27 -2.19 -8.47
C ASP A 109 16.87 -1.11 -9.38
N ASP A 110 16.86 0.16 -8.93
CA ASP A 110 17.38 1.32 -9.69
C ASP A 110 16.72 1.49 -11.07
N LEU A 111 15.44 1.13 -11.16
CA LEU A 111 14.60 1.33 -12.33
C LEU A 111 13.93 2.71 -12.30
N ASP A 112 13.58 3.20 -13.49
CA ASP A 112 12.70 4.36 -13.61
C ASP A 112 11.30 4.01 -13.06
N PHE A 113 10.62 5.02 -12.48
CA PHE A 113 9.25 4.84 -12.03
C PHE A 113 8.31 4.77 -13.23
N ASP A 114 7.72 3.60 -13.41
CA ASP A 114 6.71 3.33 -14.42
C ASP A 114 5.36 3.07 -13.73
N GLU A 115 4.39 3.96 -13.96
CA GLU A 115 3.05 3.90 -13.37
C GLU A 115 2.21 2.75 -13.94
N GLU A 116 2.43 2.36 -15.19
CA GLU A 116 1.68 1.29 -15.84
C GLU A 116 2.14 -0.07 -15.30
N ASP A 117 3.45 -0.28 -15.22
CA ASP A 117 4.01 -1.50 -14.60
C ASP A 117 3.63 -1.59 -13.12
N ALA A 118 3.67 -0.47 -12.40
CA ALA A 118 3.25 -0.42 -11.00
C ALA A 118 1.77 -0.78 -10.84
N ALA A 119 0.89 -0.30 -11.73
CA ALA A 119 -0.53 -0.61 -11.70
C ALA A 119 -0.80 -2.10 -11.99
N TYR A 120 -0.19 -2.69 -13.03
CA TYR A 120 -0.38 -4.11 -13.32
C TYR A 120 0.17 -5.00 -12.19
N GLY A 121 1.38 -4.72 -11.72
CA GLY A 121 1.97 -5.44 -10.59
C GLY A 121 1.17 -5.29 -9.30
N ALA A 122 0.52 -4.15 -9.07
CA ALA A 122 -0.34 -3.93 -7.93
C ALA A 122 -1.58 -4.83 -7.95
N THR A 123 -2.25 -4.90 -9.09
CA THR A 123 -3.42 -5.76 -9.29
C THR A 123 -3.06 -7.23 -9.08
N ASP A 124 -1.97 -7.70 -9.68
CA ASP A 124 -1.53 -9.10 -9.58
C ASP A 124 -1.14 -9.47 -8.16
N LEU A 125 -0.34 -8.64 -7.48
CA LEU A 125 0.06 -8.85 -6.09
C LEU A 125 -1.16 -8.89 -5.15
N THR A 126 -2.14 -8.00 -5.38
CA THR A 126 -3.35 -7.96 -4.56
C THR A 126 -4.22 -9.18 -4.79
N LYS A 127 -4.38 -9.63 -6.05
CA LYS A 127 -5.10 -10.87 -6.36
C LYS A 127 -4.43 -12.08 -5.74
N GLU A 128 -3.11 -12.18 -5.80
CA GLU A 128 -2.36 -13.29 -5.18
C GLU A 128 -2.67 -13.40 -3.68
N TYR A 129 -2.66 -12.27 -2.96
CA TYR A 129 -3.10 -12.27 -1.56
C TYR A 129 -4.55 -12.72 -1.41
N MET A 130 -5.47 -12.21 -2.22
CA MET A 130 -6.89 -12.56 -2.11
C MET A 130 -7.14 -14.05 -2.38
N ASP A 131 -6.44 -14.63 -3.35
CA ASP A 131 -6.52 -16.06 -3.69
C ASP A 131 -5.93 -16.93 -2.57
N SER A 132 -4.89 -16.43 -1.89
CA SER A 132 -4.32 -17.11 -0.71
C SER A 132 -5.34 -17.26 0.43
N LEU A 133 -6.31 -16.34 0.55
CA LEU A 133 -7.36 -16.41 1.58
C LEU A 133 -8.44 -17.46 1.28
N ILE A 134 -8.55 -17.94 0.04
CA ILE A 134 -9.52 -18.96 -0.38
C ILE A 134 -8.94 -20.37 -0.20
N SER A 135 -7.61 -20.47 -0.16
CA SER A 135 -6.86 -21.73 -0.10
C SER A 135 -6.59 -22.23 1.33
N ASP A 136 -6.96 -21.44 2.34
CA ASP A 136 -6.90 -21.75 3.79
C ASP A 136 -8.27 -22.20 4.34
#